data_AF-A0A0S2DMU6-F1
#
_entry.id   AF-A0A0S2DMU6-F1
#
_cell.length_a   1.000
_cell.length_b   1.000
_cell.length_c   1.000
_cell.angle_alpha   90.00
_cell.angle_beta   90.00
_cell.angle_gamma   90.00
#
_symmetry.space_group_name_H-M   'P 1'
#
loop_
_entity.id
_entity.type
_entity.pdbx_description
1 polymer ?
#
loop_
_entity_poly.entity_id
_entity_poly.type
_entity_poly.pdbx_seq_one_letter_code
_entity_poly.pdbx_strand_id
1 'polypeptide(L)'
;MTASPGIAETTQRIACRAEDAWNAVCFYEHIQRKPSLFLRSVLPVPMRTTGCAGKVGDTSRCMYSDGGYLAKRITELVPGERVEFEVIEHSIRYCRSIALKGGSISVVADGDGACSVHMLTRYELQSRRLRPLRPFIEFTISAMHRIVMRDMQERLEARAANWLYTSGPSA
;
A
#
# COMPACT_ATOMS: atom_id res chain seq x y z
N MET A 1 1.01 1.56 -31.04
CA MET A 1 0.97 2.49 -29.88
C MET A 1 2.04 2.02 -28.89
N THR A 2 3.06 2.83 -28.59
CA THR A 2 4.10 2.42 -27.62
C THR A 2 3.61 2.73 -26.20
N ALA A 3 3.41 1.71 -25.37
CA ALA A 3 3.20 1.89 -23.95
C ALA A 3 4.41 2.60 -23.33
N SER A 4 4.18 3.47 -22.35
CA SER A 4 5.25 4.22 -21.68
C SER A 4 5.31 3.77 -20.23
N PRO A 5 6.35 3.02 -19.81
CA PRO A 5 6.47 2.60 -18.42
C PRO A 5 6.74 3.81 -17.51
N GLY A 6 6.36 3.66 -16.25
CA GLY A 6 6.60 4.60 -15.16
C GLY A 6 6.62 3.88 -13.82
N ILE A 7 7.24 4.51 -12.84
CA ILE A 7 7.40 4.00 -11.48
C ILE A 7 7.04 5.13 -10.53
N ALA A 8 6.21 4.83 -9.54
CA ALA A 8 5.92 5.73 -8.43
C ALA A 8 6.44 5.10 -7.14
N GLU A 9 7.30 5.83 -6.44
CA GLU A 9 7.93 5.38 -5.20
C GLU A 9 7.54 6.29 -4.05
N THR A 10 7.39 5.70 -2.88
CA THR A 10 7.09 6.45 -1.65
C THR A 10 7.77 5.77 -0.49
N THR A 11 8.43 6.56 0.34
CA THR A 11 9.08 6.10 1.57
C THR A 11 8.47 6.84 2.74
N GLN A 12 8.19 6.11 3.82
CA GLN A 12 7.78 6.69 5.10
C GLN A 12 8.49 5.97 6.24
N ARG A 13 9.08 6.76 7.14
CA ARG A 13 9.62 6.27 8.39
C ARG A 13 8.49 6.09 9.41
N ILE A 14 8.49 4.98 10.13
CA ILE A 14 7.54 4.65 11.17
C ILE A 14 8.31 4.35 12.45
N ALA A 15 7.87 4.95 13.57
CA ALA A 15 8.50 4.78 14.88
C ALA A 15 8.09 3.44 15.54
N CYS A 16 8.45 2.33 14.89
CA CYS A 16 8.24 0.97 15.40
C CYS A 16 9.33 0.03 14.89
N ARG A 17 9.41 -1.17 15.49
CA ARG A 17 10.31 -2.22 15.00
C ARG A 17 9.91 -2.67 13.60
N ALA A 18 10.91 -3.04 12.80
CA ALA A 18 10.69 -3.56 11.44
C ALA A 18 9.78 -4.80 11.43
N GLU A 19 9.92 -5.69 12.42
CA GLU A 19 9.06 -6.88 12.59
C GLU A 19 7.57 -6.51 12.74
N ASP A 20 7.26 -5.49 13.52
CA ASP A 20 5.88 -5.05 13.75
C ASP A 20 5.29 -4.42 12.48
N ALA A 21 6.07 -3.58 11.79
CA ALA A 21 5.69 -3.02 10.50
C ALA A 21 5.49 -4.13 9.45
N TRP A 22 6.36 -5.13 9.41
CA TRP A 22 6.27 -6.28 8.50
C TRP A 22 5.00 -7.10 8.75
N ASN A 23 4.69 -7.39 10.01
CA ASN A 23 3.45 -8.07 10.39
C ASN A 23 2.23 -7.26 9.94
N ALA A 24 2.27 -5.93 10.02
CA ALA A 24 1.19 -5.09 9.50
C ALA A 24 1.06 -5.15 7.97
N VAL A 25 2.16 -5.34 7.23
CA VAL A 25 2.17 -5.54 5.76
C VAL A 25 1.58 -6.90 5.38
N CYS A 26 2.00 -7.98 6.05
CA CYS A 26 1.54 -9.35 5.74
C CYS A 26 0.07 -9.58 6.09
N PHE A 27 -0.43 -8.98 7.17
CA PHE A 27 -1.81 -9.13 7.65
C PHE A 27 -2.69 -7.92 7.29
N TYR A 28 -2.48 -7.34 6.11
CA TYR A 28 -3.23 -6.17 5.64
C TYR A 28 -4.65 -6.54 5.16
N GLU A 29 -5.46 -7.13 6.05
CA GLU A 29 -6.80 -7.67 5.75
C GLU A 29 -7.95 -6.65 5.92
N HIS A 30 -7.67 -5.48 6.48
CA HIS A 30 -8.66 -4.40 6.60
C HIS A 30 -7.97 -3.06 6.45
N ILE A 31 -8.62 -2.06 5.87
CA ILE A 31 -8.26 -0.64 5.97
C ILE A 31 -9.46 0.03 6.63
N GLN A 32 -9.32 0.51 7.86
CA GLN A 32 -10.45 1.14 8.55
C GLN A 32 -10.54 2.64 8.26
N ARG A 33 -9.54 3.23 7.61
CA ARG A 33 -9.47 4.68 7.43
C ARG A 33 -10.25 5.20 6.22
N LYS A 34 -11.06 6.23 6.50
CA LYS A 34 -11.64 7.15 5.51
C LYS A 34 -10.68 8.34 5.35
N PRO A 35 -10.09 8.60 4.17
CA PRO A 35 -9.25 9.77 3.93
C PRO A 35 -10.11 11.04 4.02
N SER A 36 -9.43 12.17 4.19
CA SER A 36 -10.08 13.48 4.34
C SER A 36 -11.01 13.80 3.17
N LEU A 37 -12.06 14.59 3.43
CA LEU A 37 -13.15 14.88 2.48
C LEU A 37 -12.68 15.38 1.11
N PHE A 38 -11.55 16.10 1.05
CA PHE A 38 -10.98 16.61 -0.20
C PHE A 38 -10.25 15.54 -1.03
N LEU A 39 -9.66 14.53 -0.38
CA LEU A 39 -9.05 13.39 -1.07
C LEU A 39 -10.10 12.39 -1.56
N ARG A 40 -11.27 12.32 -0.91
CA ARG A 40 -12.41 11.47 -1.33
C ARG A 40 -13.01 11.85 -2.67
N SER A 41 -12.92 13.12 -3.08
CA SER A 41 -13.44 13.58 -4.38
C SER A 41 -12.49 13.31 -5.54
N VAL A 42 -11.19 13.09 -5.26
CA VAL A 42 -10.15 12.95 -6.29
C VAL A 42 -9.56 11.53 -6.33
N LEU A 43 -9.49 10.84 -5.19
CA LEU A 43 -8.82 9.55 -5.05
C LEU A 43 -9.79 8.47 -4.54
N PRO A 44 -9.88 7.32 -5.25
CA PRO A 44 -10.64 6.18 -4.76
C PRO A 44 -10.08 5.71 -3.42
N VAL A 45 -10.93 5.68 -2.41
CA VAL A 45 -10.51 5.30 -1.05
C VAL A 45 -10.48 3.79 -0.95
N PRO A 46 -9.37 3.17 -0.52
CA PRO A 46 -9.38 1.74 -0.30
C PRO A 46 -10.24 1.45 0.95
N MET A 47 -11.30 0.67 0.76
CA MET A 47 -12.32 0.39 1.78
C MET A 47 -12.11 -0.93 2.50
N ARG A 48 -11.67 -1.95 1.76
CA ARG A 48 -11.53 -3.30 2.30
C ARG A 48 -10.57 -4.09 1.44
N THR A 49 -9.70 -4.85 2.08
CA THR A 49 -8.91 -5.88 1.41
C THR A 49 -9.51 -7.24 1.74
N THR A 50 -9.51 -8.16 0.80
CA THR A 50 -9.98 -9.55 0.98
C THR A 50 -8.98 -10.50 0.33
N GLY A 51 -8.80 -11.69 0.87
CA GLY A 51 -7.85 -12.68 0.36
C GLY A 51 -6.61 -12.83 1.25
N CYS A 52 -5.72 -13.75 0.87
CA CYS A 52 -4.49 -14.06 1.62
C CYS A 52 -3.30 -13.28 1.05
N ALA A 53 -2.31 -13.02 1.90
CA ALA A 53 -1.06 -12.38 1.53
C ALA A 53 0.14 -13.01 2.28
N GLY A 54 0.12 -14.34 2.46
CA GLY A 54 1.08 -15.05 3.31
C GLY A 54 2.14 -15.84 2.55
N LYS A 55 1.93 -16.14 1.26
CA LYS A 55 2.87 -16.90 0.42
C LYS A 55 2.83 -16.45 -1.04
N VAL A 56 3.88 -16.80 -1.79
CA VAL A 56 3.91 -16.62 -3.24
C VAL A 56 2.72 -17.32 -3.90
N GLY A 57 2.07 -16.63 -4.83
CA GLY A 57 0.84 -17.08 -5.51
C GLY A 57 -0.45 -16.66 -4.80
N ASP A 58 -0.39 -16.25 -3.53
CA ASP A 58 -1.57 -15.73 -2.85
C ASP A 58 -2.11 -14.48 -3.56
N THR A 59 -3.43 -14.34 -3.52
CA THR A 59 -4.12 -13.23 -4.17
C THR A 59 -4.92 -12.44 -3.14
N SER A 60 -4.78 -11.12 -3.19
CA SER A 60 -5.56 -10.17 -2.41
C SER A 60 -6.32 -9.21 -3.32
N ARG A 61 -7.54 -8.85 -2.95
CA ARG A 61 -8.41 -7.91 -3.66
C ARG A 61 -8.74 -6.74 -2.75
N CYS A 62 -8.30 -5.55 -3.15
CA CYS A 62 -8.60 -4.29 -2.50
C CYS A 62 -9.80 -3.64 -3.20
N MET A 63 -10.87 -3.40 -2.46
CA MET A 63 -12.09 -2.73 -2.90
C MET A 63 -11.99 -1.23 -2.62
N TYR A 64 -12.48 -0.40 -3.54
CA TYR A 64 -12.43 1.05 -3.44
C TYR A 64 -13.82 1.68 -3.37
N SER A 65 -13.89 2.91 -2.85
CA SER A 65 -15.15 3.65 -2.64
C SER A 65 -15.90 4.03 -3.91
N ASP A 66 -15.26 3.98 -5.07
CA ASP A 66 -15.89 4.17 -6.38
C ASP A 66 -16.56 2.89 -6.91
N GLY A 67 -16.54 1.80 -6.13
CA GLY A 67 -17.01 0.47 -6.54
C GLY A 67 -15.97 -0.32 -7.34
N GLY A 68 -14.82 0.28 -7.64
CA GLY A 68 -13.71 -0.39 -8.30
C GLY A 68 -12.94 -1.31 -7.35
N TYR A 69 -12.08 -2.13 -7.92
CA TYR A 69 -11.18 -3.00 -7.16
C TYR A 69 -9.82 -3.15 -7.84
N LEU A 70 -8.85 -3.61 -7.05
CA LEU A 70 -7.51 -3.98 -7.47
C LEU A 70 -7.16 -5.35 -6.92
N ALA A 71 -7.01 -6.34 -7.78
CA ALA A 71 -6.54 -7.67 -7.42
C ALA A 71 -5.03 -7.75 -7.64
N LYS A 72 -4.32 -8.21 -6.61
CA LYS A 72 -2.87 -8.35 -6.56
C LYS A 72 -2.52 -9.81 -6.29
N ARG A 73 -1.49 -10.31 -6.96
CA ARG A 73 -0.92 -11.63 -6.68
C ARG A 73 0.51 -11.47 -6.21
N ILE A 74 0.89 -12.14 -5.12
CA ILE A 74 2.27 -12.15 -4.64
C ILE A 74 3.14 -12.94 -5.61
N THR A 75 4.18 -12.32 -6.13
CA THR A 75 5.15 -12.95 -7.04
C THR A 75 6.44 -13.33 -6.32
N GLU A 76 6.78 -12.61 -5.26
CA GLU A 76 7.97 -12.87 -4.44
C GLU A 76 7.70 -12.45 -2.99
N LEU A 77 8.27 -13.21 -2.06
CA LEU A 77 8.18 -12.92 -0.63
C LEU A 77 9.52 -13.25 0.03
N VAL A 78 10.17 -12.21 0.56
CA VAL A 78 11.32 -12.30 1.46
C VAL A 78 10.81 -11.97 2.87
N PRO A 79 10.61 -12.97 3.73
CA PRO A 79 10.06 -12.76 5.07
C PRO A 79 10.86 -11.72 5.86
N GLY A 80 10.16 -10.79 6.51
CA GLY A 80 10.75 -9.71 7.30
C GLY A 80 11.23 -8.50 6.49
N GLU A 81 11.32 -8.61 5.16
CA GLU A 81 12.04 -7.62 4.35
C GLU A 81 11.22 -7.08 3.18
N ARG A 82 10.67 -7.94 2.32
CA ARG A 82 10.12 -7.52 1.02
C ARG A 82 9.01 -8.44 0.52
N VAL A 83 7.95 -7.84 -0.02
CA VAL A 83 6.94 -8.54 -0.82
C VAL A 83 6.85 -7.87 -2.19
N GLU A 84 6.91 -8.66 -3.26
CA GLU A 84 6.56 -8.23 -4.61
C GLU A 84 5.20 -8.77 -5.00
N PHE A 85 4.46 -7.95 -5.74
CA PHE A 85 3.16 -8.34 -6.28
C PHE A 85 2.99 -7.86 -7.72
N GLU A 86 2.24 -8.62 -8.49
CA GLU A 86 1.68 -8.20 -9.77
C GLU A 86 0.22 -7.79 -9.61
N VAL A 87 -0.25 -6.88 -10.45
CA VAL A 87 -1.67 -6.55 -10.56
C VAL A 87 -2.28 -7.44 -11.64
N ILE A 88 -3.15 -8.35 -11.23
CA ILE A 88 -3.78 -9.34 -12.14
C ILE A 88 -5.13 -8.86 -12.69
N GLU A 89 -5.80 -7.96 -11.96
CA GLU A 89 -7.12 -7.44 -12.33
C GLU A 89 -7.32 -6.06 -11.71
N HIS A 90 -7.89 -5.11 -12.45
CA HIS A 90 -8.23 -3.80 -11.90
C HIS A 90 -9.46 -3.20 -12.58
N SER A 91 -10.32 -2.55 -11.81
CA SER A 91 -11.55 -1.89 -12.30
C SER A 91 -11.71 -0.45 -11.78
N ILE A 92 -10.65 0.13 -11.21
CA ILE A 92 -10.63 1.51 -10.73
C ILE A 92 -10.91 2.46 -11.91
N ARG A 93 -11.86 3.39 -11.73
CA ARG A 93 -12.43 4.22 -12.81
C ARG A 93 -11.38 5.05 -13.56
N TYR A 94 -10.30 5.45 -12.88
CA TYR A 94 -9.20 6.26 -13.41
C TYR A 94 -8.09 5.43 -14.10
N CYS A 95 -8.09 4.10 -13.96
CA CYS A 95 -7.08 3.21 -14.53
C CYS A 95 -7.39 2.78 -15.98
N ARG A 96 -8.45 3.27 -16.62
CA ARG A 96 -8.78 2.91 -18.01
C ARG A 96 -7.67 3.24 -19.00
N SER A 97 -6.82 4.22 -18.72
CA SER A 97 -5.71 4.62 -19.58
C SER A 97 -4.32 4.43 -18.95
N ILE A 98 -4.30 3.90 -17.73
CA ILE A 98 -3.11 3.65 -16.90
C ILE A 98 -3.20 2.20 -16.42
N ALA A 99 -2.40 1.32 -17.00
CA ALA A 99 -2.33 -0.07 -16.56
C ALA A 99 -1.38 -0.16 -15.36
N LEU A 100 -1.89 -0.47 -14.18
CA LEU A 100 -1.04 -0.85 -13.04
C LEU A 100 -0.51 -2.27 -13.31
N LYS A 101 0.79 -2.48 -13.14
CA LYS A 101 1.45 -3.77 -13.44
C LYS A 101 1.80 -4.56 -12.20
N GLY A 102 2.07 -3.86 -11.10
CA GLY A 102 2.57 -4.49 -9.89
C GLY A 102 3.34 -3.50 -9.04
N GLY A 103 4.04 -4.01 -8.06
CA GLY A 103 4.79 -3.19 -7.12
C GLY A 103 5.51 -4.04 -6.09
N SER A 104 6.16 -3.35 -5.16
CA SER A 104 6.80 -3.97 -4.02
C SER A 104 6.57 -3.15 -2.76
N ILE A 105 6.54 -3.83 -1.63
CA ILE A 105 6.59 -3.22 -0.30
C ILE A 105 7.82 -3.79 0.38
N SER A 106 8.70 -2.94 0.90
CA SER A 106 9.84 -3.37 1.70
C SER A 106 9.92 -2.61 3.01
N VAL A 107 10.41 -3.28 4.03
CA VAL A 107 10.61 -2.72 5.37
C VAL A 107 12.09 -2.85 5.70
N VAL A 108 12.71 -1.74 6.08
CA VAL A 108 14.13 -1.68 6.44
C VAL A 108 14.22 -1.18 7.87
N ALA A 109 14.94 -1.89 8.73
CA ALA A 109 15.20 -1.45 10.09
C ALA A 109 16.18 -0.26 10.08
N ASP A 110 15.86 0.77 10.84
CA ASP A 110 16.74 1.91 11.09
C ASP A 110 17.56 1.66 12.37
N GLY A 111 18.77 2.21 12.45
CA GLY A 111 19.71 1.95 13.55
C GLY A 111 19.25 2.42 14.94
N ASP A 112 18.18 3.20 15.03
CA ASP A 112 17.58 3.72 16.26
C ASP A 112 16.32 2.95 16.70
N GLY A 113 16.03 1.81 16.07
CA GLY A 113 14.87 0.98 16.39
C GLY A 113 13.57 1.39 15.71
N ALA A 114 13.61 2.44 14.88
CA ALA A 114 12.55 2.75 13.92
C ALA A 114 12.68 1.87 12.67
N CYS A 115 11.75 2.01 11.73
CA CYS A 115 11.88 1.40 10.41
C CYS A 115 11.40 2.32 9.30
N SER A 116 11.93 2.08 8.10
CA SER A 116 11.53 2.72 6.86
C SER A 116 10.72 1.75 6.01
N VAL A 117 9.49 2.14 5.68
CA VAL A 117 8.63 1.41 4.76
C VAL A 117 8.72 2.05 3.38
N HIS A 118 9.06 1.25 2.38
CA HIS A 118 9.15 1.67 1.00
C HIS A 118 8.05 0.98 0.19
N MET A 119 7.30 1.76 -0.58
CA MET A 119 6.32 1.26 -1.53
C MET A 119 6.66 1.73 -2.93
N LEU A 120 6.67 0.78 -3.86
CA LEU A 120 6.91 1.01 -5.26
C LEU A 120 5.71 0.47 -6.03
N THR A 121 5.20 1.26 -6.98
CA THR A 121 4.17 0.82 -7.93
C THR A 121 4.65 1.05 -9.35
N ARG A 122 4.65 -0.02 -10.15
CA ARG A 122 4.98 -0.02 -11.58
C ARG A 122 3.69 0.18 -12.38
N TYR A 123 3.70 1.12 -13.32
CA TYR A 123 2.55 1.44 -14.15
C TYR A 123 2.95 1.67 -15.61
N GLU A 124 1.98 1.53 -16.52
CA GLU A 124 2.14 1.80 -17.94
C GLU A 124 1.06 2.74 -18.45
N LEU A 125 1.49 3.76 -19.19
CA LEU A 125 0.57 4.63 -19.94
C LEU A 125 0.25 3.99 -21.28
N GLN A 126 -1.03 3.80 -21.57
CA GLN A 126 -1.49 3.20 -22.83
C GLN A 126 -1.36 4.16 -24.03
N SER A 127 -1.14 5.46 -23.78
CA SER A 127 -0.98 6.47 -24.83
C SER A 127 0.10 7.49 -24.48
N ARG A 128 0.89 7.88 -25.49
CA ARG A 128 1.90 8.94 -25.36
C ARG A 128 1.29 10.30 -25.02
N ARG A 129 0.01 10.53 -25.36
CA ARG A 129 -0.72 11.77 -25.02
C ARG A 129 -0.86 11.99 -23.50
N LEU A 130 -0.71 10.93 -22.71
CA LEU A 130 -0.83 10.97 -21.25
C LEU A 130 0.52 11.24 -20.55
N ARG A 131 1.64 11.29 -21.28
CA ARG A 131 2.95 11.62 -20.72
C ARG A 131 2.98 12.91 -19.88
N PRO A 132 2.35 14.03 -20.27
CA PRO A 132 2.33 15.22 -19.41
C PRO A 132 1.55 15.02 -18.10
N LEU A 133 0.69 14.00 -18.00
CA LEU A 133 -0.04 13.67 -16.77
C LEU A 133 0.76 12.77 -15.81
N ARG A 134 1.95 12.29 -16.20
CA ARG A 134 2.84 11.49 -15.33
C ARG A 134 3.00 12.04 -13.91
N PRO A 135 3.36 13.32 -13.69
CA PRO A 135 3.51 13.83 -12.32
C PRO A 135 2.21 13.76 -11.52
N PHE A 136 1.05 13.97 -12.16
CA PHE A 136 -0.25 13.84 -11.50
C PHE A 136 -0.56 12.38 -11.13
N ILE A 137 -0.20 11.45 -12.00
CA ILE A 137 -0.38 10.00 -11.78
C ILE A 137 0.52 9.53 -10.64
N GLU A 138 1.80 9.90 -10.66
CA GLU A 138 2.76 9.57 -9.60
C GLU A 138 2.36 10.21 -8.28
N PHE A 139 1.86 11.45 -8.29
CA PHE A 139 1.30 12.10 -7.11
C PHE A 139 0.10 11.32 -6.54
N THR A 140 -0.82 10.90 -7.42
CA THR A 140 -2.00 10.11 -7.06
C THR A 140 -1.60 8.77 -6.42
N ILE A 141 -0.68 8.03 -7.05
CA ILE A 141 -0.19 6.75 -6.52
C ILE A 141 0.54 6.97 -5.19
N SER A 142 1.39 7.99 -5.10
CA SER A 142 2.10 8.33 -3.87
C SER A 142 1.15 8.73 -2.74
N ALA A 143 0.06 9.43 -3.06
CA ALA A 143 -0.98 9.75 -2.08
C ALA A 143 -1.68 8.48 -1.56
N MET A 144 -1.93 7.49 -2.43
CA MET A 144 -2.43 6.18 -2.00
C MET A 144 -1.43 5.44 -1.10
N HIS A 145 -0.15 5.42 -1.46
CA HIS A 145 0.90 4.83 -0.62
C HIS A 145 0.90 5.47 0.78
N ARG A 146 0.83 6.80 0.86
CA ARG A 146 0.77 7.53 2.13
C ARG A 146 -0.47 7.20 2.96
N ILE A 147 -1.63 7.00 2.33
CA ILE A 147 -2.85 6.57 3.05
C ILE A 147 -2.62 5.21 3.71
N VAL A 148 -2.03 4.26 2.96
CA VAL A 148 -1.72 2.91 3.45
C VAL A 148 -0.69 2.95 4.58
N MET A 149 0.43 3.64 4.38
CA MET A 149 1.49 3.76 5.38
C MET A 149 1.03 4.45 6.66
N ARG A 150 0.16 5.46 6.56
CA ARG A 150 -0.45 6.10 7.75
C ARG A 150 -1.39 5.18 8.51
N ASP A 151 -2.22 4.41 7.80
CA ASP A 151 -3.09 3.41 8.46
C ASP A 151 -2.25 2.33 9.15
N MET A 152 -1.10 1.93 8.59
CA MET A 152 -0.13 1.06 9.25
C MET A 152 0.41 1.70 10.54
N GLN A 153 0.91 2.94 10.46
CA GLN A 153 1.46 3.66 11.61
C GLN A 153 0.45 3.76 12.77
N GLU A 154 -0.79 4.17 12.48
CA GLU A 154 -1.82 4.34 13.52
C GLU A 154 -2.19 3.02 14.22
N ARG A 155 -2.21 1.90 13.50
CA ARG A 155 -2.46 0.58 14.11
C ARG A 155 -1.34 0.14 15.02
N LEU A 156 -0.11 0.46 14.64
CA LEU A 156 1.07 0.13 15.42
C LEU A 156 1.12 0.98 16.68
N GLU A 157 0.80 2.27 16.58
CA GLU A 157 0.62 3.16 17.73
C GLU A 157 -0.52 2.69 18.65
N ALA A 158 -1.68 2.33 18.11
CA ALA A 158 -2.81 1.82 18.89
C ALA A 158 -2.49 0.49 19.59
N ARG A 159 -1.76 -0.42 18.92
CA ARG A 159 -1.26 -1.66 19.53
C ARG A 159 -0.29 -1.36 20.66
N ALA A 160 0.71 -0.50 20.44
CA ALA A 160 1.68 -0.12 21.46
C ALA A 160 1.00 0.51 22.69
N ALA A 161 0.03 1.40 22.48
CA ALA A 161 -0.76 2.00 23.55
C ALA A 161 -1.59 0.95 24.33
N ASN A 162 -2.20 -0.01 23.62
CA ASN A 162 -2.96 -1.09 24.26
C ASN A 162 -2.07 -2.03 25.09
N TRP A 163 -0.85 -2.36 24.60
CA TRP A 163 0.13 -3.13 25.36
C TRP A 163 0.54 -2.41 26.65
N LEU A 164 0.81 -1.10 26.59
CA LEU A 164 1.15 -0.31 27.78
C LEU A 164 0.01 -0.29 28.82
N TYR A 165 -1.25 -0.35 28.38
CA TYR A 165 -2.41 -0.39 29.27
C TYR A 165 -2.64 -1.77 29.89
N THR A 166 -2.45 -2.86 29.15
CA THR A 166 -2.64 -4.24 29.65
C THR A 166 -1.46 -4.80 30.44
N SER A 167 -0.30 -4.14 30.39
CA SER A 167 0.92 -4.51 31.15
C SER A 167 1.05 -3.79 32.50
N GLY A 168 0.02 -3.06 32.93
CA GLY A 168 -0.04 -2.49 34.28
C GLY A 168 -0.03 -3.62 35.32
N PRO A 169 0.74 -3.49 36.42
CA PRO A 169 0.85 -4.56 37.40
C PRO A 169 -0.54 -4.88 37.96
N SER A 170 -0.99 -6.14 37.81
CA SER A 170 -1.97 -6.67 38.75
C SER A 170 -1.36 -6.55 40.14
N ALA A 171 -1.98 -5.70 40.95
CA ALA A 171 -1.71 -5.59 42.38
C ALA A 171 -1.92 -6.93 43.09
#